data_AF-A0AA45WZ68-F1
#
_entry.id   AF-A0AA45WZ68-F1
#
_cell.length_a   1.000
_cell.length_b   1.000
_cell.length_c   1.000
_cell.angle_alpha   90.00
_cell.angle_beta   90.00
_cell.angle_gamma   90.00
#
_symmetry.space_group_name_H-M   'P 1'
#
loop_
_entity.id
_entity.type
_entity.pdbx_description
1 polymer ?
#
loop_
_entity_poly.entity_id
_entity_poly.type
_entity_poly.pdbx_seq_one_letter_code
_entity_poly.pdbx_strand_id
1 'polypeptide(L)'
;MHAWEAIQKSLDYIEKSLSEDIKIEILASVADLSPYYFQRLFRRLVKKSVQEYVKLRRLAKASEELKNKEKRIIDVALNCGFSDHANFTRTFKELYGMTPKEYRDRPVILNQFIKPDLLLNYVMVDEDVPLIADGIVVEVTRRRLNQPRTFIGIAGEVPVTELAGGKTTGIATTGIIWDDFHRQKMSLPHLLPNGNECGVLYMGDAREGCCTYMAGAETAGDVETMGYTSYTLPCGDYVVCCFEAKNFEELIGSAVFKAAAFMSGWMKKHSLDCGDFVVELYDGKSPDASYMEQWIPLSASQKKMRRRETWDKSNGTQKPSPETISQYVNSPLWEQLCTYVETAYQSKPVLEYSGCSMQHGWNVKYKKAGRTLCTLYPMEGSFIALIVIGERERAETEMMLPFFTEYLQQLYHETKIGMGQKWLMIHVTEDAVLEDVKQCIAIRRGIKRK
;
A
#
# COMPACT_ATOMS: atom_id res chain seq x y z
N MET A 1 6.87 -11.29 21.11
CA MET A 1 6.62 -11.79 19.74
C MET A 1 5.15 -12.13 19.63
N HIS A 2 4.42 -11.46 18.75
CA HIS A 2 3.02 -11.78 18.48
C HIS A 2 2.92 -13.10 17.70
N ALA A 3 1.81 -13.82 17.88
CA ALA A 3 1.60 -15.10 17.22
C ALA A 3 1.70 -15.03 15.67
N TRP A 4 1.35 -13.88 15.09
CA TRP A 4 1.45 -13.67 13.64
C TRP A 4 2.90 -13.47 13.17
N GLU A 5 3.77 -12.86 13.98
CA GLU A 5 5.19 -12.67 13.64
C GLU A 5 5.91 -14.02 13.53
N ALA A 6 5.62 -14.94 14.45
CA ALA A 6 6.19 -16.29 14.44
C ALA A 6 5.80 -17.07 13.17
N ILE A 7 4.53 -16.97 12.76
CA ILE A 7 4.07 -17.59 11.51
C ILE A 7 4.62 -16.87 10.29
N GLN A 8 4.77 -15.54 10.32
CA GLN A 8 5.38 -14.78 9.24
C GLN A 8 6.81 -15.25 8.95
N LYS A 9 7.64 -15.44 9.99
CA LYS A 9 8.99 -16.00 9.85
C LYS A 9 8.99 -17.37 9.15
N SER A 10 8.00 -18.20 9.47
CA SER A 10 7.86 -19.52 8.83
C SER A 10 7.43 -19.41 7.36
N LEU A 11 6.54 -18.47 7.02
CA LEU A 11 6.18 -18.18 5.63
C LEU A 11 7.41 -17.72 4.84
N ASP A 12 8.20 -16.81 5.39
CA ASP A 12 9.43 -16.31 4.76
C ASP A 12 10.47 -17.41 4.56
N TYR A 13 10.57 -18.34 5.51
CA TYR A 13 11.40 -19.54 5.35
C TYR A 13 10.89 -20.43 4.20
N ILE A 14 9.58 -20.73 4.18
CA ILE A 14 8.98 -21.56 3.12
C ILE A 14 9.27 -20.97 1.73
N GLU A 15 9.08 -19.67 1.53
CA GLU A 15 9.31 -19.03 0.23
C GLU A 15 10.75 -19.16 -0.26
N LYS A 16 11.73 -19.16 0.66
CA LYS A 16 13.15 -19.34 0.35
C LYS A 16 13.51 -20.80 0.05
N SER A 17 12.76 -21.75 0.59
CA SER A 17 13.02 -23.19 0.50
C SER A 17 12.03 -23.96 -0.38
N LEU A 18 11.29 -23.30 -1.28
CA LEU A 18 10.24 -23.95 -2.10
C LEU A 18 10.74 -25.12 -2.96
N SER A 19 12.02 -25.14 -3.34
CA SER A 19 12.65 -26.22 -4.11
C SER A 19 13.03 -27.46 -3.28
N GLU A 20 13.02 -27.35 -1.95
CA GLU A 20 13.54 -28.36 -1.03
C GLU A 20 12.41 -29.11 -0.31
N ASP A 21 12.74 -30.22 0.34
CA ASP A 21 11.80 -30.92 1.24
C ASP A 21 11.63 -30.14 2.55
N ILE A 22 10.42 -29.65 2.81
CA ILE A 22 10.13 -28.78 3.96
C ILE A 22 9.50 -29.61 5.07
N LYS A 23 10.24 -29.80 6.15
CA LYS A 23 9.79 -30.52 7.35
C LYS A 23 9.09 -29.60 8.34
N ILE A 24 8.00 -30.08 8.93
CA ILE A 24 7.19 -29.32 9.89
C ILE A 24 8.00 -28.96 11.13
N GLU A 25 8.89 -29.84 11.57
CA GLU A 25 9.75 -29.66 12.73
C GLU A 25 10.67 -28.44 12.56
N ILE A 26 11.17 -28.22 11.35
CA ILE A 26 12.01 -27.07 11.02
C ILE A 26 11.18 -25.79 11.10
N LEU A 27 9.99 -25.76 10.49
CA LEU A 27 9.12 -24.58 10.52
C LEU A 27 8.66 -24.24 11.94
N ALA A 28 8.31 -25.26 12.73
CA ALA A 28 7.93 -25.10 14.12
C ALA A 28 9.11 -24.54 14.95
N SER A 29 10.33 -25.01 14.70
CA SER A 29 11.55 -24.47 15.32
C SER A 29 11.81 -23.02 14.91
N VAL A 30 11.60 -22.65 13.63
CA VAL A 30 11.73 -21.25 13.15
C VAL A 30 10.73 -20.32 13.84
N ALA A 31 9.56 -20.85 14.20
CA ALA A 31 8.52 -20.13 14.92
C ALA A 31 8.67 -20.16 16.46
N ASP A 32 9.64 -20.88 17.02
CA ASP A 32 9.77 -21.18 18.45
C ASP A 32 8.52 -21.84 19.06
N LEU A 33 7.88 -22.75 18.31
CA LEU A 33 6.64 -23.44 18.69
C LEU A 33 6.79 -24.97 18.63
N SER A 34 5.94 -25.67 19.37
CA SER A 34 5.80 -27.13 19.19
C SER A 34 5.16 -27.45 17.83
N PRO A 35 5.52 -28.58 17.17
CA PRO A 35 5.00 -28.93 15.85
C PRO A 35 3.47 -28.96 15.77
N TYR A 36 2.81 -29.47 16.81
CA TYR A 36 1.34 -29.53 16.87
C TYR A 36 0.71 -28.13 16.96
N TYR A 37 1.24 -27.27 17.84
CA TYR A 37 0.72 -25.93 18.02
C TYR A 37 0.97 -25.06 16.79
N PHE A 38 2.17 -25.17 16.20
CA PHE A 38 2.55 -24.51 14.95
C PHE A 38 1.55 -24.80 13.83
N GLN A 39 1.27 -26.07 13.53
CA GLN A 39 0.34 -26.44 12.45
C GLN A 39 -1.07 -25.86 12.66
N ARG A 40 -1.58 -25.91 13.91
CA ARG A 40 -2.89 -25.36 14.25
C ARG A 40 -2.91 -23.84 14.06
N LEU A 41 -1.86 -23.15 14.52
CA LEU A 41 -1.75 -21.69 14.40
C LEU A 41 -1.55 -21.26 12.95
N PHE A 42 -0.68 -21.93 12.20
CA PHE A 42 -0.46 -21.71 10.77
C PHE A 42 -1.78 -21.82 10.00
N ARG A 43 -2.53 -22.91 10.17
CA ARG A 43 -3.83 -23.09 9.50
C ARG A 43 -4.84 -22.00 9.88
N ARG A 44 -4.82 -21.55 11.13
CA ARG A 44 -5.72 -20.48 11.60
C ARG A 44 -5.41 -19.14 10.93
N LEU A 45 -4.15 -18.79 10.77
CA LEU A 45 -3.71 -17.49 10.22
C LEU A 45 -3.66 -17.50 8.69
N VAL A 46 -3.05 -18.52 8.09
CA VAL A 46 -2.83 -18.66 6.64
C VAL A 46 -4.07 -19.21 5.91
N LYS A 47 -5.03 -19.78 6.65
CA LYS A 47 -6.24 -20.43 6.13
C LYS A 47 -5.99 -21.68 5.27
N LYS A 48 -4.76 -22.17 5.25
CA LYS A 48 -4.29 -23.36 4.50
C LYS A 48 -3.43 -24.23 5.40
N SER A 49 -3.37 -25.53 5.12
CA SER A 49 -2.34 -26.37 5.74
C SER A 49 -0.97 -26.00 5.17
N VAL A 50 0.11 -26.35 5.86
CA VAL A 50 1.47 -26.10 5.37
C VAL A 50 1.70 -26.79 4.01
N GLN A 51 1.30 -28.05 3.88
CA GLN A 51 1.46 -28.80 2.64
C GLN A 51 0.68 -28.18 1.48
N GLU A 52 -0.55 -27.72 1.73
CA GLU A 52 -1.36 -27.06 0.71
C GLU A 52 -0.75 -25.71 0.32
N TYR A 53 -0.30 -24.91 1.30
CA TYR A 53 0.41 -23.66 1.06
C TYR A 53 1.66 -23.87 0.19
N VAL A 54 2.55 -24.77 0.60
CA VAL A 54 3.79 -25.09 -0.15
C VAL A 54 3.46 -25.52 -1.57
N LYS A 55 2.46 -26.40 -1.76
CA LYS A 55 2.04 -26.86 -3.10
C LYS A 55 1.59 -25.68 -3.97
N LEU A 56 0.74 -24.79 -3.44
CA LEU A 56 0.24 -23.62 -4.19
C LEU A 56 1.36 -22.64 -4.56
N ARG A 57 2.30 -22.39 -3.62
CA ARG A 57 3.44 -21.50 -3.85
C ARG A 57 4.46 -22.07 -4.83
N ARG A 58 4.69 -23.39 -4.82
CA ARG A 58 5.51 -24.08 -5.82
C ARG A 58 4.92 -23.95 -7.23
N LEU A 59 3.60 -24.03 -7.38
CA LEU A 59 2.93 -23.86 -8.67
C LEU A 59 2.96 -22.43 -9.16
N ALA A 60 2.77 -21.46 -8.26
CA ALA A 60 2.96 -20.05 -8.57
C ALA A 60 4.37 -19.80 -9.13
N LYS A 61 5.41 -20.27 -8.42
CA LYS A 61 6.80 -20.20 -8.90
C LYS A 61 7.01 -20.92 -10.24
N ALA A 62 6.44 -22.11 -10.40
CA ALA A 62 6.55 -22.88 -11.63
C ALA A 62 5.91 -22.15 -12.83
N SER A 63 4.75 -21.51 -12.62
CA SER A 63 4.08 -20.73 -13.68
C SER A 63 4.97 -19.60 -14.19
N GLU A 64 5.71 -18.94 -13.30
CA GLU A 64 6.66 -17.90 -13.69
C GLU A 64 7.83 -18.48 -14.49
N GLU A 65 8.42 -19.57 -14.00
CA GLU A 65 9.53 -20.24 -14.71
C GLU A 65 9.12 -20.82 -16.06
N LEU A 66 7.85 -21.18 -16.26
CA LEU A 66 7.33 -21.70 -17.52
C LEU A 66 7.31 -20.67 -18.64
N LYS A 67 7.30 -19.37 -18.33
CA LYS A 67 7.37 -18.28 -19.32
C LYS A 67 8.71 -18.28 -20.06
N ASN A 68 9.78 -18.75 -19.42
CA ASN A 68 11.06 -18.96 -20.08
C ASN A 68 11.02 -20.25 -20.92
N LYS A 69 10.90 -20.09 -22.25
CA LYS A 69 10.80 -21.19 -23.21
C LYS A 69 12.08 -22.03 -23.35
N GLU A 70 13.22 -21.55 -22.86
CA GLU A 70 14.49 -22.30 -22.90
C GLU A 70 14.56 -23.41 -21.85
N LYS A 71 13.81 -23.29 -20.74
CA LYS A 71 13.78 -24.33 -19.69
C LYS A 71 12.88 -25.49 -20.10
N ARG A 72 13.30 -26.74 -19.89
CA ARG A 72 12.40 -27.89 -20.10
C ARG A 72 11.33 -27.92 -19.00
N ILE A 73 10.10 -28.32 -19.34
CA ILE A 73 8.98 -28.38 -18.36
C ILE A 73 9.33 -29.29 -17.18
N ILE A 74 10.03 -30.41 -17.44
CA ILE A 74 10.49 -31.32 -16.39
C ILE A 74 11.49 -30.66 -15.43
N ASP A 75 12.41 -29.84 -15.94
CA ASP A 75 13.37 -29.13 -15.09
C ASP A 75 12.66 -28.10 -14.20
N VAL A 76 11.66 -27.39 -14.75
CA VAL A 76 10.83 -26.46 -13.97
C VAL A 76 10.10 -27.21 -12.84
N ALA A 77 9.52 -28.37 -13.13
CA ALA A 77 8.83 -29.18 -12.12
C ALA A 77 9.79 -29.57 -10.98
N LEU A 78 10.96 -30.11 -11.32
CA LEU A 78 11.97 -30.55 -10.35
C LEU A 78 12.52 -29.36 -9.53
N ASN A 79 12.84 -28.24 -10.19
CA ASN A 79 13.34 -27.03 -9.53
C ASN A 79 12.30 -26.39 -8.60
N CYS A 80 11.01 -26.66 -8.82
CA CYS A 80 9.93 -26.24 -7.93
C CYS A 80 9.56 -27.31 -6.89
N GLY A 81 10.39 -28.35 -6.70
CA GLY A 81 10.21 -29.34 -5.64
C GLY A 81 9.11 -30.38 -5.90
N PHE A 82 8.69 -30.58 -7.16
CA PHE A 82 7.85 -31.73 -7.53
C PHE A 82 8.69 -32.98 -7.76
N SER A 83 8.18 -34.14 -7.36
CA SER A 83 8.85 -35.44 -7.51
C SER A 83 8.97 -35.89 -8.97
N ASP A 84 7.98 -35.56 -9.80
CA ASP A 84 7.89 -36.03 -11.16
C ASP A 84 6.97 -35.14 -12.03
N HIS A 85 7.16 -35.23 -13.34
CA HIS A 85 6.45 -34.45 -14.35
C HIS A 85 4.95 -34.76 -14.42
N ALA A 86 4.54 -35.99 -14.15
CA ALA A 86 3.14 -36.41 -14.28
C ALA A 86 2.30 -35.80 -13.15
N ASN A 87 2.78 -35.87 -11.92
CA ASN A 87 2.14 -35.25 -10.77
C ASN A 87 2.09 -33.72 -10.92
N PHE A 88 3.19 -33.09 -11.34
CA PHE A 88 3.21 -31.66 -11.63
C PHE A 88 2.16 -31.26 -12.68
N THR A 89 2.13 -31.94 -13.82
CA THR A 89 1.19 -31.66 -14.91
C THR A 89 -0.26 -31.81 -14.46
N ARG A 90 -0.57 -32.89 -13.74
CA ARG A 90 -1.91 -33.14 -13.20
C ARG A 90 -2.31 -32.03 -12.23
N THR A 91 -1.49 -31.71 -11.23
CA THR A 91 -1.80 -30.71 -10.22
C THR A 91 -1.91 -29.30 -10.81
N PHE A 92 -1.04 -28.95 -11.78
CA PHE A 92 -1.11 -27.67 -12.49
C PHE A 92 -2.43 -27.55 -13.27
N LYS A 93 -2.83 -28.62 -13.98
CA LYS A 93 -4.11 -28.66 -14.71
C LYS A 93 -5.32 -28.62 -13.79
N GLU A 94 -5.29 -29.32 -12.67
CA GLU A 94 -6.36 -29.29 -11.66
C GLU A 94 -6.57 -27.89 -11.08
N LEU A 95 -5.51 -27.12 -10.86
CA LEU A 95 -5.60 -25.80 -10.22
C LEU A 95 -5.83 -24.64 -11.19
N TYR A 96 -5.29 -24.71 -12.40
CA TYR A 96 -5.37 -23.63 -13.39
C TYR A 96 -6.26 -23.95 -14.59
N GLY A 97 -6.78 -25.17 -14.71
CA GLY A 97 -7.64 -25.59 -15.82
C GLY A 97 -6.90 -25.87 -17.13
N MET A 98 -5.59 -25.70 -17.17
CA MET A 98 -4.75 -25.93 -18.36
C MET A 98 -3.43 -26.60 -17.97
N THR A 99 -2.79 -27.30 -18.90
CA THR A 99 -1.50 -27.96 -18.69
C THR A 99 -0.33 -26.95 -18.68
N PRO A 100 0.81 -27.30 -18.09
CA PRO A 100 2.04 -26.49 -18.15
C PRO A 100 2.48 -26.17 -19.58
N LYS A 101 2.28 -27.11 -20.52
CA LYS A 101 2.62 -26.91 -21.93
C LYS A 101 1.69 -25.90 -22.59
N GLU A 102 0.38 -26.04 -22.42
CA GLU A 102 -0.60 -25.07 -22.94
C GLU A 102 -0.34 -23.67 -22.38
N TYR A 103 -0.03 -23.57 -21.08
CA TYR A 103 0.31 -22.29 -20.45
C TYR A 103 1.59 -21.68 -21.02
N ARG A 104 2.64 -22.48 -21.24
CA ARG A 104 3.88 -22.02 -21.86
C ARG A 104 3.68 -21.54 -23.30
N ASP A 105 2.85 -22.25 -24.07
CA ASP A 105 2.60 -21.94 -25.47
C ASP A 105 1.78 -20.66 -25.60
N ARG A 106 0.78 -20.49 -24.71
CA ARG A 106 -0.08 -19.29 -24.63
C ARG A 106 -0.25 -18.86 -23.17
N PRO A 107 0.68 -18.05 -22.63
CA PRO A 107 0.56 -17.51 -21.28
C PRO A 107 -0.70 -16.69 -21.13
N VAL A 108 -1.38 -16.87 -20.00
CA VAL A 108 -2.54 -16.08 -19.58
C VAL A 108 -2.31 -15.57 -18.16
N ILE A 109 -3.07 -14.57 -17.74
CA ILE A 109 -3.04 -14.13 -16.34
C ILE A 109 -3.73 -15.21 -15.49
N LEU A 110 -3.04 -15.67 -14.45
CA LEU A 110 -3.54 -16.68 -13.53
C LEU A 110 -3.85 -16.03 -12.18
N ASN A 111 -4.98 -16.40 -11.60
CA ASN A 111 -5.21 -16.22 -10.16
C ASN A 111 -4.33 -17.24 -9.43
N GLN A 112 -3.50 -16.76 -8.51
CA GLN A 112 -2.57 -17.58 -7.75
C GLN A 112 -2.77 -17.37 -6.26
N PHE A 113 -2.44 -18.39 -5.47
CA PHE A 113 -2.34 -18.20 -4.02
C PHE A 113 -1.10 -17.33 -3.72
N ILE A 114 -1.33 -16.10 -3.31
CA ILE A 114 -0.26 -15.17 -2.97
C ILE A 114 0.30 -15.50 -1.59
N LYS A 115 1.59 -15.21 -1.38
CA LYS A 115 2.17 -15.21 -0.02
C LYS A 115 1.40 -14.15 0.80
N PRO A 116 0.71 -14.52 1.89
CA PRO A 116 0.06 -13.54 2.73
C PRO A 116 1.12 -12.77 3.52
N ASP A 117 0.94 -11.46 3.62
CA ASP A 117 1.61 -10.67 4.65
C ASP A 117 0.67 -10.58 5.85
N LEU A 118 1.02 -11.30 6.92
CA LEU A 118 0.19 -11.33 8.11
C LEU A 118 0.18 -9.98 8.82
N LEU A 119 1.25 -9.17 8.71
CA LEU A 119 1.37 -7.82 9.29
C LEU A 119 0.16 -6.95 8.92
N LEU A 120 -0.27 -7.00 7.67
CA LEU A 120 -1.37 -6.20 7.11
C LEU A 120 -2.71 -6.43 7.83
N ASN A 121 -2.89 -7.56 8.51
CA ASN A 121 -4.13 -7.82 9.27
C ASN A 121 -4.09 -7.20 10.68
N TYR A 122 -2.91 -6.85 11.18
CA TYR A 122 -2.68 -6.45 12.57
C TYR A 122 -2.22 -5.00 12.70
N VAL A 123 -1.49 -4.47 11.72
CA VAL A 123 -1.08 -3.07 11.68
C VAL A 123 -2.22 -2.18 11.24
N MET A 124 -2.32 -1.02 11.88
CA MET A 124 -3.18 0.07 11.49
C MET A 124 -2.32 1.30 11.32
N VAL A 125 -2.48 1.96 10.18
CA VAL A 125 -1.94 3.29 9.92
C VAL A 125 -3.08 4.27 9.79
N ASP A 126 -2.85 5.49 10.23
CA ASP A 126 -3.77 6.60 10.01
C ASP A 126 -3.81 6.98 8.52
N GLU A 127 -4.76 7.84 8.15
CA GLU A 127 -4.79 8.44 6.82
C GLU A 127 -3.51 9.26 6.57
N ASP A 128 -3.06 9.31 5.32
CA ASP A 128 -1.83 10.00 4.89
C ASP A 128 -0.52 9.48 5.53
N VAL A 129 -0.53 8.24 6.05
CA VAL A 129 0.64 7.55 6.58
C VAL A 129 0.98 6.35 5.69
N PRO A 130 2.09 6.38 4.93
CA PRO A 130 2.50 5.25 4.12
C PRO A 130 2.97 4.08 4.99
N LEU A 131 2.49 2.89 4.68
CA LEU A 131 2.88 1.62 5.28
C LEU A 131 3.70 0.82 4.28
N ILE A 132 4.92 0.43 4.66
CA ILE A 132 5.74 -0.49 3.88
C ILE A 132 5.50 -1.90 4.41
N ALA A 133 5.06 -2.81 3.54
CA ALA A 133 4.73 -4.19 3.89
C ALA A 133 5.03 -5.13 2.71
N ASP A 134 5.82 -6.19 2.93
CA ASP A 134 6.17 -7.23 1.93
C ASP A 134 6.38 -6.72 0.48
N GLY A 135 7.24 -5.71 0.32
CA GLY A 135 7.64 -5.15 -0.97
C GLY A 135 6.64 -4.17 -1.60
N ILE A 136 5.55 -3.84 -0.92
CA ILE A 136 4.59 -2.82 -1.33
C ILE A 136 4.64 -1.61 -0.39
N VAL A 137 4.38 -0.43 -0.93
CA VAL A 137 4.03 0.76 -0.16
C VAL A 137 2.54 0.95 -0.31
N VAL A 138 1.78 1.02 0.78
CA VAL A 138 0.34 1.26 0.77
C VAL A 138 0.02 2.49 1.61
N GLU A 139 -0.82 3.37 1.09
CA GLU A 139 -1.25 4.58 1.76
C GLU A 139 -2.74 4.78 1.55
N VAL A 140 -3.45 5.15 2.61
CA VAL A 140 -4.89 5.44 2.54
C VAL A 140 -5.08 6.94 2.70
N THR A 141 -5.76 7.56 1.74
CA THR A 141 -6.04 8.99 1.75
C THR A 141 -7.52 9.23 1.52
N ARG A 142 -8.05 10.37 1.97
CA ARG A 142 -9.36 10.85 1.54
C ARG A 142 -9.19 11.87 0.44
N ARG A 143 -9.92 11.68 -0.66
CA ARG A 143 -9.86 12.60 -1.80
C ARG A 143 -11.25 12.96 -2.26
N ARG A 144 -11.39 14.22 -2.68
CA ARG A 144 -12.60 14.72 -3.33
C ARG A 144 -12.38 14.85 -4.83
N LEU A 145 -13.19 14.15 -5.60
CA LEU A 145 -13.25 14.31 -7.04
C LEU A 145 -14.23 15.44 -7.39
N ASN A 146 -13.71 16.53 -7.95
CA ASN A 146 -14.51 17.73 -8.25
C ASN A 146 -15.19 17.67 -9.63
N GLN A 147 -14.63 16.91 -10.56
CA GLN A 147 -15.16 16.73 -11.92
C GLN A 147 -15.28 15.24 -12.21
N PRO A 148 -16.36 14.79 -12.87
CA PRO A 148 -16.52 13.39 -13.18
C PRO A 148 -15.46 12.96 -14.19
N ARG A 149 -15.07 11.69 -14.12
CA ARG A 149 -14.13 11.09 -15.07
C ARG A 149 -14.83 9.95 -15.79
N THR A 150 -14.80 9.98 -17.12
CA THR A 150 -15.51 9.00 -17.94
C THR A 150 -14.52 8.05 -18.58
N PHE A 151 -14.85 6.76 -18.53
CA PHE A 151 -14.06 5.66 -19.06
C PHE A 151 -14.90 4.85 -20.02
N ILE A 152 -14.28 4.41 -21.11
CA ILE A 152 -14.88 3.51 -22.09
C ILE A 152 -14.06 2.23 -22.19
N GLY A 153 -14.74 1.08 -22.24
CA GLY A 153 -14.06 -0.20 -22.12
C GLY A 153 -14.93 -1.42 -22.41
N ILE A 154 -14.44 -2.57 -21.98
CA ILE A 154 -15.09 -3.86 -22.10
C ILE A 154 -15.45 -4.34 -20.69
N ALA A 155 -16.71 -4.70 -20.50
CA ALA A 155 -17.20 -5.25 -19.24
C ALA A 155 -17.53 -6.75 -19.36
N GLY A 156 -17.37 -7.46 -18.25
CA GLY A 156 -17.75 -8.85 -18.11
C GLY A 156 -18.11 -9.20 -16.67
N GLU A 157 -18.79 -10.32 -16.49
CA GLU A 157 -19.07 -10.84 -15.14
C GLU A 157 -17.85 -11.58 -14.59
N VAL A 158 -17.48 -11.27 -13.35
CA VAL A 158 -16.38 -11.91 -12.62
C VAL A 158 -16.95 -12.54 -11.34
N PRO A 159 -16.62 -13.80 -11.01
CA PRO A 159 -16.98 -14.37 -9.72
C PRO A 159 -16.36 -13.59 -8.56
N VAL A 160 -17.14 -13.21 -7.55
CA VAL A 160 -16.62 -12.43 -6.40
C VAL A 160 -15.53 -13.18 -5.63
N THR A 161 -15.47 -14.51 -5.77
CA THR A 161 -14.42 -15.36 -5.20
C THR A 161 -13.04 -15.13 -5.85
N GLU A 162 -12.97 -14.72 -7.11
CA GLU A 162 -11.71 -14.36 -7.77
C GLU A 162 -11.11 -13.06 -7.19
N LEU A 163 -11.97 -12.17 -6.73
CA LEU A 163 -11.59 -10.87 -6.17
C LEU A 163 -11.19 -10.93 -4.69
N ALA A 164 -11.31 -12.11 -4.05
CA ALA A 164 -11.15 -12.29 -2.61
C ALA A 164 -9.68 -12.33 -2.10
N GLY A 165 -8.79 -11.53 -2.70
CA GLY A 165 -7.43 -11.31 -2.19
C GLY A 165 -6.44 -12.44 -2.47
N GLY A 166 -6.41 -12.95 -3.71
CA GLY A 166 -5.41 -13.95 -4.14
C GLY A 166 -5.50 -15.29 -3.39
N LYS A 167 -6.73 -15.74 -3.08
CA LYS A 167 -7.00 -17.00 -2.36
C LYS A 167 -7.49 -18.13 -3.25
N THR A 168 -7.92 -17.80 -4.46
CA THR A 168 -8.41 -18.73 -5.48
C THR A 168 -7.33 -18.99 -6.51
N THR A 169 -7.46 -20.09 -7.22
CA THR A 169 -6.58 -20.45 -8.33
C THR A 169 -7.40 -20.69 -9.59
N GLY A 170 -6.86 -20.30 -10.73
CA GLY A 170 -7.54 -20.45 -12.01
C GLY A 170 -6.99 -19.48 -13.05
N ILE A 171 -7.60 -19.47 -14.22
CA ILE A 171 -7.41 -18.38 -15.19
C ILE A 171 -8.16 -17.16 -14.66
N ALA A 172 -7.51 -16.00 -14.65
CA ALA A 172 -8.12 -14.77 -14.16
C ALA A 172 -9.14 -14.25 -15.17
N THR A 173 -10.41 -14.16 -14.77
CA THR A 173 -11.46 -13.62 -15.64
C THR A 173 -11.19 -12.14 -15.97
N THR A 174 -10.70 -11.37 -14.98
CA THR A 174 -10.24 -9.98 -15.19
C THR A 174 -9.12 -9.88 -16.22
N GLY A 175 -8.19 -10.84 -16.23
CA GLY A 175 -7.11 -10.88 -17.21
C GLY A 175 -7.59 -11.09 -18.64
N ILE A 176 -8.64 -11.92 -18.83
CA ILE A 176 -9.28 -12.09 -20.14
C ILE A 176 -9.93 -10.79 -20.61
N ILE A 177 -10.62 -10.08 -19.71
CA ILE A 177 -11.26 -8.79 -20.00
C ILE A 177 -10.22 -7.74 -20.40
N TRP A 178 -9.09 -7.67 -19.69
CA TRP A 178 -7.96 -6.79 -20.03
C TRP A 178 -7.34 -7.13 -21.38
N ASP A 179 -7.10 -8.42 -21.66
CA ASP A 179 -6.58 -8.89 -22.94
C ASP A 179 -7.51 -8.50 -24.11
N ASP A 180 -8.83 -8.68 -23.94
CA ASP A 180 -9.84 -8.27 -24.92
C ASP A 180 -9.86 -6.76 -25.13
N PHE A 181 -9.74 -5.99 -24.04
CA PHE A 181 -9.70 -4.54 -24.08
C PHE A 181 -8.46 -4.04 -24.82
N HIS A 182 -7.26 -4.50 -24.46
CA HIS A 182 -6.02 -4.07 -25.10
C HIS A 182 -5.94 -4.44 -26.58
N ARG A 183 -6.53 -5.57 -27.00
CA ARG A 183 -6.66 -5.92 -28.43
C ARG A 183 -7.48 -4.90 -29.23
N GLN A 184 -8.48 -4.27 -28.61
CA GLN A 184 -9.45 -3.41 -29.27
C GLN A 184 -9.22 -1.91 -28.98
N LYS A 185 -8.40 -1.58 -27.98
CA LYS A 185 -8.17 -0.22 -27.47
C LYS A 185 -7.83 0.79 -28.56
N MET A 186 -7.00 0.42 -29.54
CA MET A 186 -6.58 1.33 -30.62
C MET A 186 -7.72 1.76 -31.55
N SER A 187 -8.86 1.06 -31.52
CA SER A 187 -10.05 1.39 -32.30
C SER A 187 -11.04 2.29 -31.55
N LEU A 188 -10.83 2.51 -30.24
CA LEU A 188 -11.73 3.31 -29.42
C LEU A 188 -11.62 4.81 -29.76
N PRO A 189 -12.75 5.48 -30.02
CA PRO A 189 -12.75 6.90 -30.32
C PRO A 189 -12.51 7.74 -29.05
N HIS A 190 -11.97 8.95 -29.23
CA HIS A 190 -11.89 10.00 -28.20
C HIS A 190 -11.13 9.66 -26.90
N LEU A 191 -10.26 8.63 -26.92
CA LEU A 191 -9.36 8.36 -25.80
C LEU A 191 -8.47 9.58 -25.50
N LEU A 192 -8.33 9.90 -24.23
CA LEU A 192 -7.45 10.98 -23.80
C LEU A 192 -5.98 10.54 -23.95
N PRO A 193 -5.11 11.33 -24.62
CA PRO A 193 -3.71 10.96 -24.85
C PRO A 193 -2.91 10.62 -23.59
N ASN A 194 -3.26 11.24 -22.46
CA ASN A 194 -2.64 11.01 -21.14
C ASN A 194 -3.66 10.50 -20.10
N GLY A 195 -4.78 9.95 -20.58
CA GLY A 195 -5.82 9.37 -19.75
C GLY A 195 -5.35 8.11 -19.03
N ASN A 196 -5.94 7.83 -17.87
CA ASN A 196 -5.65 6.58 -17.18
C ASN A 196 -6.36 5.40 -17.84
N GLU A 197 -5.74 4.22 -17.78
CA GLU A 197 -6.49 2.97 -17.87
C GLU A 197 -7.13 2.67 -16.51
N CYS A 198 -8.29 2.02 -16.52
CA CYS A 198 -9.02 1.70 -15.31
C CYS A 198 -9.58 0.28 -15.29
N GLY A 199 -9.63 -0.30 -14.10
CA GLY A 199 -10.53 -1.38 -13.74
C GLY A 199 -11.72 -0.81 -12.97
N VAL A 200 -12.95 -1.16 -13.31
CA VAL A 200 -14.14 -0.74 -12.55
C VAL A 200 -14.87 -1.97 -12.07
N LEU A 201 -15.02 -2.09 -10.76
CA LEU A 201 -15.77 -3.15 -10.10
C LEU A 201 -17.08 -2.58 -9.55
N TYR A 202 -18.22 -3.18 -9.90
CA TYR A 202 -19.53 -2.81 -9.35
C TYR A 202 -20.51 -3.98 -9.46
N MET A 203 -21.56 -3.99 -8.63
CA MET A 203 -22.54 -5.09 -8.68
C MET A 203 -23.37 -5.05 -9.98
N GLY A 204 -23.95 -3.88 -10.31
CA GLY A 204 -24.75 -3.72 -11.53
C GLY A 204 -25.87 -4.76 -11.61
N ASP A 205 -26.06 -5.34 -12.80
CA ASP A 205 -27.02 -6.41 -13.07
C ASP A 205 -26.39 -7.81 -13.06
N ALA A 206 -25.20 -7.97 -12.45
CA ALA A 206 -24.49 -9.24 -12.45
C ALA A 206 -25.27 -10.35 -11.73
N ARG A 207 -25.15 -11.59 -12.24
CA ARG A 207 -25.77 -12.76 -11.60
C ARG A 207 -25.30 -12.96 -10.15
N GLU A 208 -26.13 -13.64 -9.35
CA GLU A 208 -25.81 -13.98 -7.97
C GLU A 208 -24.44 -14.67 -7.84
N GLY A 209 -23.61 -14.20 -6.91
CA GLY A 209 -22.24 -14.69 -6.72
C GLY A 209 -21.22 -14.14 -7.72
N CYS A 210 -21.60 -13.20 -8.57
CA CYS A 210 -20.72 -12.45 -9.46
C CYS A 210 -20.89 -10.93 -9.27
N CYS A 211 -19.96 -10.19 -9.85
CA CYS A 211 -19.99 -8.74 -9.99
C CYS A 211 -19.59 -8.38 -11.43
N THR A 212 -19.89 -7.16 -11.85
CA THR A 212 -19.40 -6.63 -13.13
C THR A 212 -18.00 -6.05 -12.94
N TYR A 213 -17.07 -6.44 -13.81
CA TYR A 213 -15.76 -5.82 -13.93
C TYR A 213 -15.59 -5.25 -15.34
N MET A 214 -15.16 -3.99 -15.43
CA MET A 214 -14.84 -3.32 -16.69
C MET A 214 -13.36 -2.96 -16.76
N ALA A 215 -12.67 -3.35 -17.82
CA ALA A 215 -11.37 -2.78 -18.18
C ALA A 215 -11.58 -1.68 -19.22
N GLY A 216 -10.99 -0.51 -19.02
CA GLY A 216 -11.24 0.65 -19.88
C GLY A 216 -10.13 1.69 -19.88
N ALA A 217 -10.32 2.74 -20.70
CA ALA A 217 -9.46 3.92 -20.72
C ALA A 217 -10.30 5.20 -20.70
N GLU A 218 -9.69 6.25 -20.16
CA GLU A 218 -10.34 7.55 -20.00
C GLU A 218 -10.61 8.25 -21.35
N THR A 219 -11.78 8.85 -21.48
CA THR A 219 -12.29 9.48 -22.70
C THR A 219 -12.83 10.88 -22.42
N ALA A 220 -12.86 11.73 -23.44
CA ALA A 220 -13.48 13.04 -23.38
C ALA A 220 -15.02 12.94 -23.42
N GLY A 221 -15.63 12.56 -22.29
CA GLY A 221 -17.09 12.48 -22.09
C GLY A 221 -17.71 11.14 -22.48
N ASP A 222 -19.04 11.05 -22.33
CA ASP A 222 -19.80 9.84 -22.66
C ASP A 222 -19.85 9.64 -24.18
N VAL A 223 -19.26 8.53 -24.64
CA VAL A 223 -19.28 8.12 -26.04
C VAL A 223 -20.08 6.83 -26.14
N GLU A 224 -21.33 6.91 -26.60
CA GLU A 224 -22.10 5.72 -26.95
C GLU A 224 -21.44 5.03 -28.14
N THR A 225 -20.77 3.91 -27.86
CA THR A 225 -20.12 3.10 -28.89
C THR A 225 -20.67 1.68 -28.82
N MET A 226 -21.26 1.22 -29.92
CA MET A 226 -21.88 -0.11 -30.00
C MET A 226 -20.84 -1.20 -29.63
N GLY A 227 -21.16 -2.01 -28.61
CA GLY A 227 -20.30 -3.09 -28.14
C GLY A 227 -19.32 -2.72 -27.01
N TYR A 228 -19.31 -1.48 -26.54
CA TYR A 228 -18.48 -1.04 -25.42
C TYR A 228 -19.33 -0.53 -24.26
N THR A 229 -18.75 -0.59 -23.05
CA THR A 229 -19.35 -0.10 -21.82
C THR A 229 -18.72 1.25 -21.47
N SER A 230 -19.55 2.26 -21.17
CA SER A 230 -19.12 3.50 -20.55
C SER A 230 -19.34 3.43 -19.05
N TYR A 231 -18.38 3.92 -18.27
CA TYR A 231 -18.53 4.12 -16.84
C TYR A 231 -18.02 5.51 -16.46
N THR A 232 -18.85 6.26 -15.74
CA THR A 232 -18.47 7.58 -15.22
C THR A 232 -18.23 7.50 -13.72
N LEU A 233 -16.99 7.72 -13.30
CA LEU A 233 -16.61 7.94 -11.90
C LEU A 233 -17.19 9.30 -11.46
N PRO A 234 -18.18 9.33 -10.55
CA PRO A 234 -18.93 10.56 -10.25
C PRO A 234 -18.13 11.52 -9.37
N CYS A 235 -18.50 12.80 -9.37
CA CYS A 235 -17.98 13.73 -8.36
C CYS A 235 -18.38 13.26 -6.95
N GLY A 236 -17.47 13.38 -5.99
CA GLY A 236 -17.75 12.96 -4.62
C GLY A 236 -16.50 12.80 -3.77
N ASP A 237 -16.73 12.34 -2.54
CA ASP A 237 -15.68 12.04 -1.58
C ASP A 237 -15.39 10.54 -1.59
N TYR A 238 -14.11 10.20 -1.60
CA TYR A 238 -13.60 8.86 -1.75
C TYR A 238 -12.56 8.57 -0.68
N VAL A 239 -12.49 7.30 -0.27
CA VAL A 239 -11.27 6.74 0.30
C VAL A 239 -10.46 6.19 -0.86
N VAL A 240 -9.20 6.60 -0.94
CA VAL A 240 -8.29 6.21 -2.00
C VAL A 240 -7.13 5.44 -1.40
N CYS A 241 -7.04 4.16 -1.73
CA CYS A 241 -5.90 3.32 -1.39
C CYS A 241 -4.88 3.42 -2.53
N CYS A 242 -3.75 4.05 -2.25
CA CYS A 242 -2.64 4.17 -3.17
C CYS A 242 -1.63 3.08 -2.86
N PHE A 243 -1.12 2.39 -3.87
CA PHE A 243 -0.04 1.44 -3.65
C PHE A 243 0.92 1.28 -4.81
N GLU A 244 2.16 0.98 -4.44
CA GLU A 244 3.29 0.83 -5.35
C GLU A 244 3.88 -0.57 -5.23
N ALA A 245 4.30 -1.11 -6.37
CA ALA A 245 5.10 -2.32 -6.45
C ALA A 245 6.32 -2.10 -7.35
N LYS A 246 7.32 -2.97 -7.21
CA LYS A 246 8.58 -2.89 -7.95
C LYS A 246 8.39 -2.91 -9.46
N ASN A 247 7.36 -3.61 -9.94
CA ASN A 247 7.04 -3.74 -11.36
C ASN A 247 5.56 -4.08 -11.53
N PHE A 248 5.09 -4.00 -12.77
CA PHE A 248 3.67 -4.14 -13.11
C PHE A 248 3.14 -5.54 -12.79
N GLU A 249 3.96 -6.57 -12.98
CA GLU A 249 3.58 -7.94 -12.67
C GLU A 249 3.36 -8.14 -11.16
N GLU A 250 4.24 -7.61 -10.31
CA GLU A 250 4.04 -7.62 -8.86
C GLU A 250 2.82 -6.79 -8.44
N LEU A 251 2.56 -5.68 -9.15
CA LEU A 251 1.40 -4.82 -8.90
C LEU A 251 0.09 -5.59 -9.08
N ILE A 252 -0.12 -6.22 -10.23
CA ILE A 252 -1.37 -6.91 -10.57
C ILE A 252 -1.45 -8.34 -9.99
N GLY A 253 -0.30 -9.00 -9.78
CA GLY A 253 -0.23 -10.37 -9.30
C GLY A 253 -0.23 -10.51 -7.78
N SER A 254 0.13 -9.44 -7.04
CA SER A 254 0.24 -9.49 -5.57
C SER A 254 -0.24 -8.23 -4.88
N ALA A 255 0.24 -7.05 -5.29
CA ALA A 255 0.01 -5.81 -4.55
C ALA A 255 -1.48 -5.45 -4.48
N VAL A 256 -2.20 -5.54 -5.61
CA VAL A 256 -3.65 -5.26 -5.66
C VAL A 256 -4.46 -6.09 -4.67
N PHE A 257 -4.10 -7.36 -4.51
CA PHE A 257 -4.78 -8.27 -3.58
C PHE A 257 -4.42 -7.99 -2.12
N LYS A 258 -3.15 -7.64 -1.84
CA LYS A 258 -2.70 -7.22 -0.51
C LYS A 258 -3.36 -5.91 -0.09
N ALA A 259 -3.41 -4.93 -1.00
CA ALA A 259 -4.06 -3.64 -0.78
C ALA A 259 -5.56 -3.82 -0.54
N ALA A 260 -6.25 -4.65 -1.34
CA ALA A 260 -7.67 -4.97 -1.13
C ALA A 260 -7.92 -5.63 0.25
N ALA A 261 -7.07 -6.59 0.65
CA ALA A 261 -7.17 -7.25 1.95
C ALA A 261 -6.93 -6.27 3.11
N PHE A 262 -5.90 -5.42 2.99
CA PHE A 262 -5.60 -4.36 3.96
C PHE A 262 -6.77 -3.38 4.08
N MET A 263 -7.30 -2.89 2.95
CA MET A 263 -8.42 -1.97 2.91
C MET A 263 -9.69 -2.52 3.56
N SER A 264 -10.01 -3.80 3.32
CA SER A 264 -11.14 -4.45 3.97
C SER A 264 -11.02 -4.42 5.51
N GLY A 265 -9.83 -4.70 6.05
CA GLY A 265 -9.56 -4.61 7.49
C GLY A 265 -9.55 -3.17 8.01
N TRP A 266 -8.94 -2.27 7.24
CA TRP A 266 -8.77 -0.86 7.59
C TRP A 266 -10.10 -0.12 7.68
N MET A 267 -10.96 -0.27 6.66
CA MET A 267 -12.30 0.33 6.62
C MET A 267 -13.17 -0.16 7.76
N LYS A 268 -13.15 -1.47 8.04
CA LYS A 268 -13.92 -2.06 9.15
C LYS A 268 -13.53 -1.47 10.50
N LYS A 269 -12.24 -1.26 10.75
CA LYS A 269 -11.74 -0.69 12.01
C LYS A 269 -12.02 0.80 12.14
N HIS A 270 -12.05 1.54 11.02
CA HIS A 270 -12.45 2.95 10.99
C HIS A 270 -13.97 3.15 10.94
N SER A 271 -14.75 2.07 11.05
CA SER A 271 -16.21 2.10 10.93
C SER A 271 -16.68 2.82 9.67
N LEU A 272 -15.94 2.65 8.56
CA LEU A 272 -16.26 3.25 7.28
C LEU A 272 -17.31 2.42 6.55
N ASP A 273 -18.28 3.12 6.01
CA ASP A 273 -19.36 2.60 5.19
C ASP A 273 -19.13 3.14 3.78
N CYS A 274 -18.78 2.23 2.89
CA CYS A 274 -18.32 2.53 1.55
C CYS A 274 -19.36 2.06 0.53
N GLY A 275 -19.48 2.78 -0.57
CA GLY A 275 -20.49 2.54 -1.59
C GLY A 275 -20.15 1.37 -2.52
N ASP A 276 -20.97 1.24 -3.56
CA ASP A 276 -21.21 -0.04 -4.25
C ASP A 276 -20.23 -0.35 -5.39
N PHE A 277 -19.12 0.39 -5.49
CA PHE A 277 -18.13 0.23 -6.55
C PHE A 277 -16.70 0.50 -6.09
N VAL A 278 -15.73 0.01 -6.86
CA VAL A 278 -14.31 0.34 -6.74
C VAL A 278 -13.78 0.69 -8.13
N VAL A 279 -13.09 1.82 -8.26
CA VAL A 279 -12.36 2.17 -9.48
C VAL A 279 -10.86 2.06 -9.24
N GLU A 280 -10.23 1.13 -9.93
CA GLU A 280 -8.78 0.92 -10.00
C GLU A 280 -8.22 1.80 -11.11
N LEU A 281 -7.40 2.80 -10.78
CA LEU A 281 -6.71 3.63 -11.77
C LEU A 281 -5.25 3.20 -11.87
N TYR A 282 -4.83 2.87 -13.08
CA TYR A 282 -3.46 2.47 -13.39
C TYR A 282 -2.69 3.71 -13.82
N ASP A 283 -1.61 4.03 -13.12
CA ASP A 283 -0.71 5.09 -13.54
C ASP A 283 0.47 4.52 -14.33
N GLY A 284 0.46 4.76 -15.65
CA GLY A 284 1.54 4.39 -16.55
C GLY A 284 2.66 5.44 -16.64
N LYS A 285 2.63 6.51 -15.85
CA LYS A 285 3.53 7.67 -16.00
C LYS A 285 4.78 7.60 -15.12
N SER A 286 4.84 6.70 -14.13
CA SER A 286 6.03 6.54 -13.27
C SER A 286 7.07 5.62 -13.94
N PRO A 287 8.32 6.08 -14.16
CA PRO A 287 9.35 5.28 -14.82
C PRO A 287 9.99 4.24 -13.88
N ASP A 288 9.94 4.44 -12.56
CA ASP A 288 10.74 3.69 -11.58
C ASP A 288 9.92 2.70 -10.73
N ALA A 289 8.59 2.78 -10.77
CA ALA A 289 7.68 1.89 -10.03
C ALA A 289 6.33 1.77 -10.74
N SER A 290 5.61 0.68 -10.49
CA SER A 290 4.22 0.53 -10.96
C SER A 290 3.26 0.94 -9.85
N TYR A 291 2.33 1.83 -10.17
CA TYR A 291 1.46 2.50 -9.22
C TYR A 291 -0.02 2.28 -9.57
N MET A 292 -0.86 2.10 -8.55
CA MET A 292 -2.32 2.00 -8.69
C MET A 292 -3.02 2.77 -7.57
N GLU A 293 -4.19 3.31 -7.91
CA GLU A 293 -5.14 3.87 -6.95
C GLU A 293 -6.44 3.07 -6.96
N GLN A 294 -6.95 2.68 -5.79
CA GLN A 294 -8.30 2.14 -5.62
C GLN A 294 -9.20 3.21 -5.00
N TRP A 295 -10.11 3.75 -5.81
CA TRP A 295 -11.10 4.76 -5.42
C TRP A 295 -12.39 4.09 -4.95
N ILE A 296 -12.70 4.26 -3.67
CA ILE A 296 -13.87 3.68 -3.02
C ILE A 296 -14.76 4.82 -2.53
N PRO A 297 -16.03 4.92 -2.98
CA PRO A 297 -16.90 6.03 -2.62
C PRO A 297 -17.30 5.96 -1.14
N LEU A 298 -17.34 7.09 -0.46
CA LEU A 298 -17.91 7.18 0.89
C LEU A 298 -19.44 7.24 0.84
N SER A 299 -20.12 6.50 1.73
CA SER A 299 -21.58 6.52 1.78
C SER A 299 -22.14 7.87 2.25
N ALA A 300 -23.39 8.17 1.90
CA ALA A 300 -24.02 9.46 2.17
C ALA A 300 -24.15 9.80 3.68
N SER A 301 -24.16 8.78 4.55
CA SER A 301 -24.20 8.95 6.01
C SER A 301 -22.86 9.49 6.55
N GLN A 302 -21.75 9.13 5.91
CA GLN A 302 -20.39 9.54 6.30
C GLN A 302 -20.01 10.91 5.73
N LYS A 303 -20.64 11.34 4.63
CA LYS A 303 -20.54 12.70 4.07
C LYS A 303 -20.93 13.81 5.07
N LYS A 304 -21.71 13.50 6.11
CA LYS A 304 -22.08 14.43 7.18
C LYS A 304 -21.07 14.50 8.33
N MET A 305 -20.23 13.49 8.53
CA MET A 305 -19.39 13.38 9.75
C MET A 305 -18.14 14.26 9.72
N ARG A 306 -17.71 14.76 8.54
CA ARG A 306 -16.61 15.73 8.41
C ARG A 306 -16.94 16.81 7.39
N ARG A 307 -17.98 17.63 7.65
CA ARG A 307 -18.04 18.98 7.09
C ARG A 307 -17.00 19.88 7.78
N ARG A 308 -15.72 19.61 7.54
CA ARG A 308 -14.68 20.62 7.72
C ARG A 308 -14.00 20.72 6.36
N GLU A 309 -14.09 21.90 5.75
CA GLU A 309 -13.33 22.24 4.55
C GLU A 309 -11.85 22.17 4.93
N THR A 310 -11.25 20.98 4.81
CA THR A 310 -9.82 20.79 5.05
C THR A 310 -9.10 21.12 3.76
N TRP A 311 -8.11 22.00 3.86
CA TRP A 311 -7.26 22.39 2.75
C TRP A 311 -6.44 21.20 2.25
N ASP A 312 -6.37 21.02 0.92
CA ASP A 312 -5.52 20.02 0.29
C ASP A 312 -4.04 20.43 0.36
N LYS A 313 -3.31 19.84 1.32
CA LYS A 313 -1.88 20.10 1.54
C LYS A 313 -1.00 19.71 0.34
N SER A 314 -1.48 18.84 -0.55
CA SER A 314 -0.73 18.34 -1.70
C SER A 314 -0.80 19.28 -2.91
N ASN A 315 -1.74 20.23 -2.94
CA ASN A 315 -1.84 21.19 -4.03
C ASN A 315 -0.68 22.20 -4.00
N GLY A 316 0.37 21.91 -4.78
CA GLY A 316 1.56 22.76 -4.90
C GLY A 316 1.33 24.09 -5.61
N THR A 317 0.20 24.28 -6.27
CA THR A 317 -0.14 25.53 -6.97
C THR A 317 -0.80 26.56 -6.04
N GLN A 318 -1.41 26.11 -4.94
CA GLN A 318 -2.10 26.97 -3.99
C GLN A 318 -1.35 27.03 -2.66
N LYS A 319 -0.59 28.12 -2.46
CA LYS A 319 0.10 28.37 -1.20
C LYS A 319 -0.90 28.68 -0.06
N PRO A 320 -0.89 27.94 1.06
CA PRO A 320 -1.81 28.17 2.17
C PRO A 320 -1.43 29.41 2.98
N SER A 321 -2.39 29.94 3.75
CA SER A 321 -2.09 30.85 4.86
C SER A 321 -1.71 30.06 6.12
N PRO A 322 -0.98 30.65 7.09
CA PRO A 322 -0.74 30.02 8.38
C PRO A 322 -2.03 29.61 9.10
N GLU A 323 -3.07 30.43 9.02
CA GLU A 323 -4.39 30.14 9.60
C GLU A 323 -5.03 28.91 8.95
N THR A 324 -4.91 28.76 7.63
CA THR A 324 -5.37 27.57 6.92
C THR A 324 -4.65 26.31 7.40
N ILE A 325 -3.32 26.38 7.61
CA ILE A 325 -2.55 25.25 8.12
C ILE A 325 -2.97 24.91 9.54
N SER A 326 -3.06 25.91 10.43
CA SER A 326 -3.49 25.71 11.82
C SER A 326 -4.90 25.12 11.90
N GLN A 327 -5.83 25.57 11.05
CA GLN A 327 -7.17 25.01 10.95
C GLN A 327 -7.18 23.57 10.42
N TYR A 328 -6.31 23.25 9.45
CA TYR A 328 -6.15 21.90 8.93
C TYR A 328 -5.58 20.96 9.99
N VAL A 329 -4.52 21.39 10.69
CA VAL A 329 -3.89 20.61 11.75
C VAL A 329 -4.83 20.43 12.93
N ASN A 330 -5.58 21.47 13.30
CA ASN A 330 -6.58 21.45 14.37
C ASN A 330 -6.09 20.73 15.64
N SER A 331 -4.85 21.01 16.05
CA SER A 331 -4.22 20.40 17.23
C SER A 331 -3.67 21.49 18.15
N PRO A 332 -3.97 21.46 19.47
CA PRO A 332 -3.36 22.40 20.40
C PRO A 332 -1.84 22.23 20.48
N LEU A 333 -1.31 21.03 20.21
CA LEU A 333 0.12 20.75 20.22
C LEU A 333 0.87 21.52 19.11
N TRP A 334 0.20 21.73 17.97
CA TRP A 334 0.75 22.51 16.86
C TRP A 334 0.97 23.96 17.26
N GLU A 335 -0.05 24.59 17.85
CA GLU A 335 0.01 25.97 18.33
C GLU A 335 1.05 26.12 19.43
N GLN A 336 1.11 25.16 20.35
CA GLN A 336 2.13 25.13 21.40
C GLN A 336 3.55 25.07 20.83
N LEU A 337 3.81 24.20 19.85
CA LEU A 337 5.15 24.10 19.25
C LEU A 337 5.51 25.34 18.45
N CYS A 338 4.61 25.85 17.60
CA CYS A 338 4.84 27.06 16.83
C CYS A 338 5.15 28.23 17.75
N THR A 339 4.31 28.47 18.76
CA THR A 339 4.51 29.52 19.77
C THR A 339 5.84 29.36 20.50
N TYR A 340 6.20 28.14 20.90
CA TYR A 340 7.49 27.85 21.55
C TYR A 340 8.67 28.21 20.64
N VAL A 341 8.65 27.74 19.38
CA VAL A 341 9.77 27.97 18.45
C VAL A 341 9.91 29.46 18.11
N GLU A 342 8.80 30.14 17.88
CA GLU A 342 8.76 31.56 17.58
C GLU A 342 9.24 32.41 18.76
N THR A 343 8.80 32.09 19.99
CA THR A 343 9.15 32.86 21.18
C THR A 343 10.58 32.58 21.65
N ALA A 344 10.94 31.31 21.81
CA ALA A 344 12.23 30.91 22.39
C ALA A 344 13.41 31.20 21.44
N TYR A 345 13.20 31.12 20.13
CA TYR A 345 14.28 31.29 19.15
C TYR A 345 14.12 32.54 18.28
N GLN A 346 13.03 33.31 18.41
CA GLN A 346 12.73 34.46 17.54
C GLN A 346 12.85 34.08 16.06
N SER A 347 12.33 32.90 15.71
CA SER A 347 12.32 32.36 14.34
C SER A 347 10.96 32.58 13.75
N LYS A 348 10.88 33.00 12.48
CA LYS A 348 9.60 33.08 11.75
C LYS A 348 9.36 31.80 10.94
N PRO A 349 8.10 31.40 10.70
CA PRO A 349 7.77 30.28 9.85
C PRO A 349 8.07 30.60 8.38
N VAL A 350 8.65 29.63 7.66
CA VAL A 350 8.85 29.69 6.21
C VAL A 350 8.11 28.53 5.57
N LEU A 351 7.14 28.82 4.72
CA LEU A 351 6.39 27.82 3.97
C LEU A 351 7.19 27.34 2.76
N GLU A 352 7.44 26.04 2.68
CA GLU A 352 8.10 25.39 1.55
C GLU A 352 7.24 24.21 1.07
N TYR A 353 7.19 23.97 -0.24
CA TYR A 353 6.48 22.82 -0.81
C TYR A 353 7.48 21.67 -1.04
N SER A 354 7.12 20.47 -0.57
CA SER A 354 7.93 19.26 -0.70
C SER A 354 7.35 18.35 -1.79
N GLY A 355 8.15 18.08 -2.82
CA GLY A 355 7.89 17.03 -3.81
C GLY A 355 8.44 15.65 -3.39
N CYS A 356 8.93 15.50 -2.17
CA CYS A 356 9.52 14.25 -1.69
C CYS A 356 8.42 13.22 -1.39
N SER A 357 8.64 11.98 -1.81
CA SER A 357 7.71 10.86 -1.57
C SER A 357 7.47 10.56 -0.08
N MET A 358 8.42 10.86 0.82
CA MET A 358 8.25 10.54 2.25
C MET A 358 7.29 11.49 2.98
N GLN A 359 7.17 12.75 2.54
CA GLN A 359 6.18 13.72 3.03
C GLN A 359 5.95 14.78 1.94
N HIS A 360 4.95 14.50 1.11
CA HIS A 360 4.53 15.35 0.00
C HIS A 360 3.63 16.50 0.49
N GLY A 361 3.79 17.68 -0.09
CA GLY A 361 2.95 18.84 0.20
C GLY A 361 3.65 19.98 0.92
N TRP A 362 2.87 20.98 1.31
CA TRP A 362 3.33 22.18 2.01
C TRP A 362 3.78 21.87 3.45
N ASN A 363 4.94 22.40 3.85
CA ASN A 363 5.50 22.28 5.20
C ASN A 363 5.89 23.65 5.79
N VAL A 364 5.98 23.71 7.11
CA VAL A 364 6.41 24.90 7.87
C VAL A 364 7.82 24.70 8.40
N LYS A 365 8.77 25.48 7.89
CA LYS A 365 10.18 25.38 8.27
C LYS A 365 10.60 26.54 9.17
N TYR A 366 11.22 26.22 10.31
CA TYR A 366 11.79 27.22 11.21
C TYR A 366 13.32 27.22 11.10
N LYS A 367 13.92 28.41 10.94
CA LYS A 367 15.37 28.59 10.78
C LYS A 367 15.85 29.72 11.71
N LYS A 368 17.01 29.51 12.33
CA LYS A 368 17.70 30.57 13.09
C LYS A 368 19.19 30.56 12.74
N ALA A 369 19.77 31.73 12.50
CA ALA A 369 21.19 31.89 12.12
C ALA A 369 21.65 30.89 11.02
N GLY A 370 20.89 30.76 9.93
CA GLY A 370 21.22 29.88 8.80
C GLY A 370 21.02 28.37 9.01
N ARG A 371 20.66 27.93 10.22
CA ARG A 371 20.37 26.50 10.51
C ARG A 371 18.88 26.26 10.67
N THR A 372 18.37 25.19 10.08
CA THR A 372 17.00 24.70 10.32
C THR A 372 16.88 24.17 11.75
N LEU A 373 15.89 24.65 12.51
CA LEU A 373 15.51 24.14 13.83
C LEU A 373 14.72 22.85 13.68
N CYS A 374 13.59 22.95 12.97
CA CYS A 374 12.67 21.87 12.65
C CYS A 374 11.96 22.17 11.32
N THR A 375 11.40 21.13 10.71
CA THR A 375 10.43 21.26 9.62
C THR A 375 9.17 20.54 10.03
N LEU A 376 8.04 21.22 10.04
CA LEU A 376 6.75 20.68 10.46
C LEU A 376 5.92 20.33 9.23
N TYR A 377 5.45 19.10 9.16
CA TYR A 377 4.56 18.59 8.13
C TYR A 377 3.13 18.52 8.70
N PRO A 378 2.21 19.37 8.23
CA PRO A 378 0.82 19.36 8.66
C PRO A 378 0.14 18.01 8.36
N MET A 379 -0.66 17.54 9.31
CA MET A 379 -1.58 16.39 9.15
C MET A 379 -2.90 16.74 9.82
N GLU A 380 -4.01 16.09 9.44
CA GLU A 380 -5.28 16.37 10.11
C GLU A 380 -5.24 15.84 11.57
N GLY A 381 -5.41 16.74 12.54
CA GLY A 381 -5.39 16.41 13.98
C GLY A 381 -4.00 16.28 14.62
N SER A 382 -2.93 16.29 13.83
CA SER A 382 -1.55 16.07 14.30
C SER A 382 -0.51 16.67 13.34
N PHE A 383 0.78 16.43 13.56
CA PHE A 383 1.82 16.85 12.62
C PHE A 383 3.09 16.04 12.82
N ILE A 384 3.95 16.00 11.80
CA ILE A 384 5.30 15.44 11.93
C ILE A 384 6.31 16.57 12.09
N ALA A 385 7.14 16.50 13.13
CA ALA A 385 8.30 17.36 13.30
C ALA A 385 9.56 16.64 12.82
N LEU A 386 10.13 17.08 11.69
CA LEU A 386 11.45 16.66 11.25
C LEU A 386 12.53 17.42 12.02
N ILE A 387 13.28 16.68 12.83
CA ILE A 387 14.50 17.14 13.49
C ILE A 387 15.69 16.38 12.92
N VAL A 388 16.68 17.13 12.44
CA VAL A 388 17.95 16.53 11.99
C VAL A 388 18.92 16.55 13.17
N ILE A 389 19.46 15.40 13.57
CA ILE A 389 20.52 15.31 14.57
C ILE A 389 21.83 15.10 13.83
N GLY A 390 22.69 16.12 13.85
CA GLY A 390 23.98 16.07 13.21
C GLY A 390 25.05 15.46 14.10
N GLU A 391 26.25 15.34 13.53
CA GLU A 391 27.39 14.74 14.22
C GLU A 391 27.72 15.41 15.56
N ARG A 392 27.54 16.74 15.64
CA ARG A 392 27.85 17.55 16.82
C ARG A 392 26.83 17.39 17.95
N GLU A 393 25.57 17.18 17.58
CA GLU A 393 24.44 17.08 18.52
C GLU A 393 24.21 15.66 19.05
N ARG A 394 24.79 14.66 18.37
CA ARG A 394 24.56 13.23 18.62
C ARG A 394 24.89 12.79 20.03
N ALA A 395 26.08 13.13 20.55
CA ALA A 395 26.50 12.69 21.89
C ALA A 395 25.56 13.22 22.99
N GLU A 396 25.08 14.46 22.86
CA GLU A 396 24.13 15.06 23.79
C GLU A 396 22.73 14.44 23.64
N THR A 397 22.32 14.13 22.41
CA THR A 397 21.05 13.44 22.14
C THR A 397 21.04 12.03 22.72
N GLU A 398 22.14 11.29 22.59
CA GLU A 398 22.31 9.94 23.15
C GLU A 398 22.33 9.94 24.68
N MET A 399 22.89 10.99 25.30
CA MET A 399 22.84 11.18 26.75
C MET A 399 21.42 11.47 27.25
N MET A 400 20.62 12.21 26.46
CA MET A 400 19.24 12.55 26.80
C MET A 400 18.24 11.44 26.46
N LEU A 401 18.61 10.50 25.59
CA LEU A 401 17.73 9.45 25.07
C LEU A 401 16.95 8.67 26.16
N PRO A 402 17.55 8.27 27.30
CA PRO A 402 16.83 7.55 28.36
C PRO A 402 15.70 8.35 29.03
N PHE A 403 15.65 9.68 28.83
CA PHE A 403 14.64 10.57 29.38
C PHE A 403 13.53 10.92 28.39
N PHE A 404 13.67 10.53 27.12
CA PHE A 404 12.61 10.69 26.13
C PHE A 404 11.58 9.57 26.25
N THR A 405 10.43 9.76 25.61
CA THR A 405 9.41 8.72 25.45
C THR A 405 9.99 7.47 24.79
N GLU A 406 9.44 6.29 25.12
CA GLU A 406 9.84 5.02 24.49
C GLU A 406 9.71 5.10 22.96
N TYR A 407 8.69 5.82 22.47
CA TYR A 407 8.49 6.12 21.06
C TYR A 407 9.72 6.79 20.42
N LEU A 408 10.22 7.90 20.99
CA LEU A 408 11.36 8.60 20.41
C LEU A 408 12.66 7.81 20.57
N GLN A 409 12.82 7.06 21.66
CA GLN A 409 13.96 6.14 21.84
C GLN A 409 14.02 5.12 20.70
N GLN A 410 12.90 4.45 20.43
CA GLN A 410 12.80 3.47 19.36
C GLN A 410 13.04 4.10 17.99
N LEU A 411 12.37 5.23 17.70
CA LEU A 411 12.55 5.97 16.45
C LEU A 411 14.02 6.36 16.23
N TYR A 412 14.71 6.84 17.27
CA TYR A 412 16.12 7.20 17.18
C TYR A 412 16.99 5.98 16.84
N HIS A 413 16.76 4.82 17.47
CA HIS A 413 17.53 3.61 17.22
C HIS A 413 17.31 3.05 15.81
N GLU A 414 16.08 3.07 15.32
CA GLU A 414 15.71 2.55 14.00
C GLU A 414 16.14 3.48 12.85
N THR A 415 16.22 4.80 13.10
CA THR A 415 16.61 5.78 12.08
C THR A 415 18.07 5.58 11.66
N LYS A 416 18.31 5.24 10.39
CA LYS A 416 19.67 5.10 9.85
C LYS A 416 20.38 6.45 9.74
N ILE A 417 21.70 6.44 9.83
CA ILE A 417 22.54 7.62 9.60
C ILE A 417 22.70 7.81 8.09
N GLY A 418 22.31 8.98 7.58
CA GLY A 418 22.53 9.41 6.20
C GLY A 418 23.32 10.71 6.16
N MET A 419 24.39 10.76 5.37
CA MET A 419 25.29 11.93 5.27
C MET A 419 25.80 12.43 6.64
N GLY A 420 26.05 11.52 7.57
CA GLY A 420 26.49 11.85 8.93
C GLY A 420 25.41 12.41 9.86
N GLN A 421 24.13 12.34 9.48
CA GLN A 421 23.01 12.89 10.23
C GLN A 421 21.89 11.86 10.40
N LYS A 422 21.12 11.95 11.48
CA LYS A 422 19.84 11.24 11.66
C LYS A 422 18.69 12.20 11.37
N TRP A 423 17.74 11.79 10.55
CA TRP A 423 16.60 12.61 10.14
C TRP A 423 15.36 12.05 10.82
N LEU A 424 15.08 12.53 12.04
CA LEU A 424 14.02 12.02 12.88
C LEU A 424 12.70 12.64 12.45
N MET A 425 11.81 11.84 11.88
CA MET A 425 10.44 12.21 11.50
C MET A 425 9.52 11.88 12.68
N ILE A 426 9.38 12.82 13.61
CA ILE A 426 8.69 12.58 14.89
C ILE A 426 7.21 12.94 14.74
N HIS A 427 6.31 11.95 14.82
CA HIS A 427 4.86 12.18 14.77
C HIS A 427 4.37 12.66 16.14
N VAL A 428 3.85 13.89 16.20
CA VAL A 428 3.46 14.55 17.45
C VAL A 428 1.96 14.42 17.65
N THR A 429 1.57 13.51 18.56
CA THR A 429 0.18 13.18 18.86
C THR A 429 -0.20 13.41 20.33
N GLU A 430 0.80 13.56 21.22
CA GLU A 430 0.62 13.75 22.66
C GLU A 430 1.64 14.74 23.26
N ASP A 431 1.33 15.32 24.42
CA ASP A 431 2.17 16.34 25.07
C ASP A 431 3.59 15.83 25.41
N ALA A 432 3.73 14.55 25.79
CA ALA A 432 5.04 13.97 26.12
C ALA A 432 5.99 13.98 24.90
N VAL A 433 5.48 13.58 23.72
CA VAL A 433 6.24 13.61 22.46
C VAL A 433 6.52 15.05 22.02
N LEU A 434 5.60 15.99 22.28
CA LEU A 434 5.85 17.40 22.04
C LEU A 434 7.03 17.93 22.88
N GLU A 435 7.12 17.56 24.16
CA GLU A 435 8.25 17.95 25.03
C GLU A 435 9.58 17.35 24.56
N ASP A 436 9.56 16.11 24.08
CA ASP A 436 10.73 15.49 23.44
C ASP A 436 11.20 16.28 22.22
N VAL A 437 10.27 16.69 21.33
CA VAL A 437 10.59 17.53 20.17
C VAL A 437 11.21 18.86 20.61
N LYS A 438 10.67 19.52 21.64
CA LYS A 438 11.23 20.77 22.19
C LYS A 438 12.66 20.57 22.70
N GLN A 439 12.93 19.45 23.38
CA GLN A 439 14.27 19.09 23.84
C GLN A 439 15.24 18.85 22.68
N CYS A 440 14.84 18.10 21.64
CA CYS A 440 15.67 17.90 20.45
C CYS A 440 16.00 19.23 19.74
N ILE A 441 15.05 20.16 19.66
CA ILE A 441 15.27 21.51 19.12
C ILE A 441 16.29 22.28 19.98
N ALA A 442 16.21 22.17 21.31
CA ALA A 442 17.13 22.82 22.24
C ALA A 442 18.57 22.28 22.12
N ILE A 443 18.74 20.96 22.05
CA ILE A 443 20.03 20.29 21.81
C ILE A 443 20.64 20.80 20.51
N ARG A 444 19.83 20.87 19.44
CA ARG A 444 20.28 21.35 18.12
C ARG A 444 20.75 22.80 18.11
N ARG A 445 20.38 23.59 19.11
CA ARG A 445 20.87 24.96 19.29
C ARG A 445 22.03 25.09 20.26
N GLY A 446 22.28 24.08 21.09
CA GLY A 446 23.28 24.16 22.16
C GLY A 446 22.88 25.14 23.27
N ILE A 447 21.57 25.32 23.53
CA ILE A 447 21.13 26.08 24.71
C ILE A 447 21.42 25.22 25.93
N LYS A 448 22.55 25.47 26.60
CA LYS A 448 22.81 24.95 27.94
C LYS A 448 21.72 25.50 28.87
N ARG A 449 20.92 24.62 29.48
CA ARG A 449 20.03 25.02 30.60
C ARG A 449 20.88 25.73 31.66
N LYS A 450 20.45 26.94 32.05
CA LYS A 450 21.00 27.65 33.21
C LYS A 450 20.56 26.99 34.50
#